data_AF-A0A4Z0V2H4-F1
#
_entry.id   AF-A0A4Z0V2H4-F1
#
_cell.length_a   1.000
_cell.length_b   1.000
_cell.length_c   1.000
_cell.angle_alpha   90.00
_cell.angle_beta   90.00
_cell.angle_gamma   90.00
#
_symmetry.space_group_name_H-M   'P 1'
#
loop_
_entity.id
_entity.type
_entity.pdbx_description
1 polymer ?
#
loop_
_entity_poly.entity_id
_entity_poly.type
_entity_poly.pdbx_seq_one_letter_code
_entity_poly.pdbx_strand_id
1 'polypeptide(L)'
;MNNITDNNYNEWVDRFLNAETSMDEERALYAYFSQRHLPPEAEKYRRMFGWYDSIRQSDNKETNRKSYNPPIRVLPLKLWQWAGAAAVIAILITVGLSMRSHRYDDAYAYSGSYIIRDGEKITDLEIVLPEIELAERKIEMRLASFNNEFDSFDERFNTSMTSDLDMDNPNVRNIVETTLKY
;
A
#
# COMPACT_ATOMS: atom_id res chain seq x y z
N MET A 1 -9.52 -24.34 -27.64
CA MET A 1 -9.62 -22.86 -27.65
C MET A 1 -11.08 -22.54 -27.39
N ASN A 2 -11.38 -21.84 -26.29
CA ASN A 2 -12.74 -21.42 -25.98
C ASN A 2 -13.09 -20.26 -26.92
N ASN A 3 -14.23 -20.36 -27.60
CA ASN A 3 -14.67 -19.34 -28.57
C ASN A 3 -15.52 -18.29 -27.85
N ILE A 4 -15.18 -17.01 -28.00
CA ILE A 4 -15.98 -15.89 -27.50
C ILE A 4 -17.13 -15.67 -28.48
N THR A 5 -18.34 -15.58 -27.94
CA THR A 5 -19.62 -15.49 -28.64
C THR A 5 -20.51 -14.48 -27.92
N ASP A 6 -21.57 -14.03 -28.59
CA ASP A 6 -22.50 -13.04 -28.06
C ASP A 6 -23.22 -13.48 -26.77
N ASN A 7 -23.24 -14.78 -26.48
CA ASN A 7 -23.87 -15.32 -25.27
C ASN A 7 -22.92 -15.45 -24.08
N ASN A 8 -21.59 -15.42 -24.30
CA ASN A 8 -20.61 -15.64 -23.24
C ASN A 8 -19.65 -14.45 -23.02
N TYR A 9 -19.68 -13.41 -23.86
CA TYR A 9 -18.72 -12.31 -23.78
C TYR A 9 -18.69 -11.63 -22.40
N ASN A 10 -19.83 -11.55 -21.68
CA ASN A 10 -19.89 -10.92 -20.37
C ASN A 10 -19.00 -11.65 -19.34
N GLU A 11 -19.04 -12.98 -19.30
CA GLU A 11 -18.20 -13.79 -18.40
C GLU A 11 -16.71 -13.59 -18.72
N TRP A 12 -16.37 -13.44 -19.99
CA TRP A 12 -15.00 -13.15 -20.42
C TRP A 12 -14.53 -11.75 -20.02
N VAL A 13 -15.42 -10.76 -20.09
CA VAL A 13 -15.13 -9.40 -19.61
C VAL A 13 -14.91 -9.42 -18.10
N ASP A 14 -15.76 -10.11 -17.34
CA ASP A 14 -15.61 -10.21 -15.88
C ASP A 14 -14.30 -10.89 -15.49
N ARG A 15 -13.96 -12.02 -16.13
CA ARG A 15 -12.66 -12.69 -15.93
C ARG A 15 -11.48 -11.78 -16.27
N PHE A 16 -11.56 -10.99 -17.33
CA PHE A 16 -10.52 -10.02 -17.70
C PHE A 16 -10.37 -8.93 -16.63
N LEU A 17 -11.48 -8.37 -16.15
CA LEU A 17 -11.48 -7.36 -15.09
C LEU A 17 -10.96 -7.91 -13.75
N ASN A 18 -11.17 -9.21 -13.49
CA ASN A 18 -10.63 -9.93 -12.33
C ASN A 18 -9.18 -10.41 -12.51
N ALA A 19 -8.53 -10.11 -13.65
CA ALA A 19 -7.18 -10.57 -13.99
C ALA A 19 -7.02 -12.11 -14.02
N GLU A 20 -8.08 -12.83 -14.39
CA GLU A 20 -8.14 -14.30 -14.48
C GLU A 20 -7.94 -14.82 -15.92
N THR A 21 -7.64 -13.93 -16.87
CA THR A 21 -7.38 -14.27 -18.28
C THR A 21 -5.89 -14.44 -18.55
N SER A 22 -5.55 -15.44 -19.36
CA SER A 22 -4.20 -15.61 -19.91
C SER A 22 -3.95 -14.75 -21.15
N MET A 23 -2.68 -14.58 -21.56
CA MET A 23 -2.32 -13.74 -22.71
C MET A 23 -2.91 -14.22 -24.06
N ASP A 24 -3.11 -15.53 -24.22
CA ASP A 24 -3.75 -16.09 -25.43
C ASP A 24 -5.26 -15.88 -25.43
N GLU A 25 -5.89 -15.96 -24.26
CA GLU A 25 -7.29 -15.67 -24.02
C GLU A 25 -7.61 -14.19 -24.29
N GLU A 26 -6.76 -13.28 -23.81
CA GLU A 26 -6.89 -11.85 -24.09
C GLU A 26 -6.78 -11.53 -25.58
N ARG A 27 -5.93 -12.23 -26.33
CA ARG A 27 -5.86 -12.07 -27.79
C ARG A 27 -7.20 -12.37 -28.46
N ALA A 28 -7.90 -13.41 -28.01
CA ALA A 28 -9.23 -13.74 -28.50
C ALA A 28 -10.25 -12.65 -28.11
N LEU A 29 -10.13 -12.11 -26.89
CA LEU A 29 -10.98 -11.03 -26.38
C LEU A 29 -10.84 -9.75 -27.21
N TYR A 30 -9.61 -9.31 -27.49
CA TYR A 30 -9.35 -8.15 -28.35
C TYR A 30 -9.88 -8.37 -29.78
N ALA A 31 -9.72 -9.59 -30.32
CA ALA A 31 -10.24 -9.93 -31.65
C ALA A 31 -11.78 -9.89 -31.71
N TYR A 32 -12.46 -10.33 -30.66
CA TYR A 32 -13.91 -10.27 -30.54
C TYR A 32 -14.40 -8.82 -30.52
N PHE A 33 -13.84 -7.97 -29.65
CA PHE A 33 -14.26 -6.56 -29.55
C PHE A 33 -13.79 -5.66 -30.71
N SER A 34 -12.93 -6.17 -31.59
CA SER A 34 -12.53 -5.50 -32.84
C SER A 34 -13.51 -5.74 -34.01
N GLN A 35 -14.53 -6.58 -33.83
CA GLN A 35 -15.52 -6.87 -34.86
C GLN A 35 -16.39 -5.65 -35.18
N ARG A 36 -16.82 -5.54 -36.45
CA ARG A 36 -17.67 -4.43 -36.92
C ARG A 36 -19.07 -4.45 -36.31
N HIS A 37 -19.58 -5.64 -35.99
CA HIS A 37 -20.91 -5.82 -35.42
C HIS A 37 -20.74 -6.48 -34.06
N LEU A 38 -21.27 -5.82 -33.03
CA LEU A 38 -21.27 -6.29 -31.65
C LEU A 38 -22.69 -6.13 -31.09
N PRO A 39 -23.09 -6.97 -30.12
CA PRO A 39 -24.32 -6.75 -29.36
C PRO A 39 -24.34 -5.34 -28.72
N PRO A 40 -25.50 -4.67 -28.62
CA PRO A 40 -25.59 -3.31 -28.08
C PRO A 40 -24.96 -3.15 -26.68
N GLU A 41 -25.08 -4.18 -25.84
CA GLU A 41 -24.49 -4.19 -24.51
C GLU A 41 -22.97 -4.37 -24.49
N ALA A 42 -22.40 -5.01 -25.51
CA ALA A 42 -20.96 -5.21 -25.67
C ALA A 42 -20.26 -3.96 -26.24
N GLU A 43 -20.99 -3.10 -26.96
CA GLU A 43 -20.44 -1.91 -27.61
C GLU A 43 -19.78 -0.93 -26.61
N LYS A 44 -20.28 -0.88 -25.36
CA LYS A 44 -19.71 -0.06 -24.29
C LYS A 44 -18.24 -0.38 -24.00
N TYR A 45 -17.84 -1.63 -24.19
CA TYR A 45 -16.46 -2.09 -23.93
C TYR A 45 -15.53 -1.96 -25.15
N ARG A 46 -16.07 -1.65 -26.34
CA ARG A 46 -15.30 -1.57 -27.58
C ARG A 46 -14.13 -0.59 -27.49
N ARG A 47 -14.37 0.61 -26.94
CA ARG A 47 -13.32 1.64 -26.80
C ARG A 47 -12.22 1.16 -25.85
N MET A 48 -12.60 0.52 -24.75
CA MET A 48 -11.68 0.03 -23.73
C MET A 48 -10.74 -1.04 -24.32
N PHE A 49 -11.30 -2.09 -24.93
CA PHE A 49 -10.49 -3.14 -25.55
C PHE A 49 -9.67 -2.66 -26.74
N GLY A 50 -10.18 -1.69 -27.52
CA GLY A 50 -9.40 -1.06 -28.58
C GLY A 50 -8.16 -0.30 -28.06
N TRP A 51 -8.24 0.28 -26.86
CA TRP A 51 -7.10 0.94 -26.22
C TRP A 51 -6.06 -0.09 -25.75
N TYR A 52 -6.48 -1.16 -25.06
CA TYR A 52 -5.57 -2.22 -24.63
C TYR A 52 -4.85 -2.91 -25.79
N ASP A 53 -5.55 -3.20 -26.88
CA ASP A 53 -4.93 -3.77 -28.09
C ASP A 53 -3.94 -2.80 -28.74
N SER A 54 -4.18 -1.49 -28.65
CA SER A 54 -3.26 -0.48 -29.19
C SER A 54 -1.91 -0.43 -28.45
N ILE A 55 -1.90 -0.59 -27.12
CA ILE A 55 -0.68 -0.61 -26.30
C ILE A 55 0.17 -1.83 -26.66
N ARG A 56 -0.48 -2.99 -26.74
CA ARG A 56 0.16 -4.24 -27.14
C ARG A 56 0.78 -4.16 -28.54
N GLN A 57 0.10 -3.48 -29.46
CA GLN A 57 0.60 -3.29 -30.82
C GLN A 57 1.75 -2.27 -30.89
N SER A 58 1.80 -1.24 -30.04
CA SER A 58 2.97 -0.36 -29.95
C SER A 58 4.23 -1.13 -29.50
N ASP A 59 4.10 -2.00 -28.49
CA ASP A 59 5.21 -2.82 -28.01
C ASP A 59 5.74 -3.78 -29.09
N ASN A 60 4.85 -4.30 -29.95
CA ASN A 60 5.23 -5.17 -31.06
C ASN A 60 5.73 -4.41 -32.31
N LYS A 61 5.37 -3.13 -32.48
CA LYS A 61 5.83 -2.31 -33.62
C LYS A 61 7.25 -1.78 -33.43
N GLU A 62 7.73 -1.68 -32.20
CA GLU A 62 9.15 -1.37 -31.95
C GLU A 62 10.08 -2.53 -32.35
N THR A 63 9.59 -3.77 -32.37
CA THR A 63 10.38 -4.95 -32.77
C THR A 63 10.25 -5.32 -34.26
N ASN A 64 9.27 -4.77 -35.00
CA ASN A 64 9.03 -5.07 -36.42
C ASN A 64 9.24 -3.85 -37.36
N ARG A 65 10.09 -2.89 -36.99
CA ARG A 65 10.74 -2.06 -38.00
C ARG A 65 11.86 -2.90 -38.58
N LYS A 66 11.70 -3.38 -39.83
CA LYS A 66 12.83 -3.91 -40.61
C LYS A 66 13.96 -2.90 -40.52
N SER A 67 14.95 -3.21 -39.70
CA SER A 67 16.06 -2.32 -39.45
C SER A 67 16.89 -2.26 -40.72
N TYR A 68 16.70 -1.21 -41.51
CA TYR A 68 17.79 -0.72 -42.33
C TYR A 68 18.83 -0.24 -41.32
N ASN A 69 19.76 -1.12 -40.97
CA ASN A 69 20.93 -0.79 -40.15
C ASN A 69 21.94 -0.14 -41.10
N PRO A 70 22.05 1.21 -41.20
CA PRO A 70 23.31 1.76 -41.66
C PRO A 70 24.39 1.21 -40.71
N PRO A 71 25.57 0.79 -41.22
CA PRO A 71 26.65 0.37 -40.34
C PRO A 71 26.94 1.52 -39.38
N ILE A 72 26.67 1.30 -38.09
CA ILE A 72 26.89 2.28 -37.04
C ILE A 72 28.39 2.51 -37.00
N ARG A 73 28.85 3.61 -37.62
CA ARG A 73 30.21 4.10 -37.44
C ARG A 73 30.28 4.66 -36.03
N VAL A 74 30.63 3.82 -35.07
CA VAL A 74 31.02 4.27 -33.74
C VAL A 74 32.30 5.08 -33.90
N LEU A 75 32.21 6.41 -33.75
CA LEU A 75 33.42 7.21 -33.58
C LEU A 75 34.04 6.80 -32.23
N PRO A 76 35.36 6.57 -32.16
CA PRO A 76 36.01 6.30 -30.88
C PRO A 76 35.85 7.54 -30.00
N LEU A 77 34.96 7.44 -29.01
CA LEU A 77 34.76 8.49 -28.03
C LEU A 77 36.07 8.69 -27.28
N LYS A 78 36.60 9.91 -27.31
CA LYS A 78 37.87 10.26 -26.69
C LYS A 78 37.65 10.25 -25.17
N LEU A 79 38.60 9.71 -24.40
CA LEU A 79 38.54 9.54 -22.93
C LEU A 79 38.05 10.77 -22.14
N TRP A 80 38.19 11.97 -22.71
CA TRP A 80 37.73 13.23 -22.11
C TRP A 80 36.20 13.39 -22.05
N GLN A 81 35.44 12.67 -22.87
CA GLN A 81 33.98 12.69 -22.86
C GLN A 81 33.37 11.92 -21.67
N TRP A 82 34.17 11.14 -20.94
CA TRP A 82 33.75 10.41 -19.74
C TRP A 82 33.69 11.30 -18.50
N ALA A 83 34.27 12.50 -18.55
CA ALA A 83 34.21 13.47 -17.45
C ALA A 83 32.76 13.89 -17.14
N GLY A 84 31.90 14.00 -18.17
CA GLY A 84 30.49 14.32 -17.98
C GLY A 84 29.71 13.19 -17.30
N ALA A 85 29.95 11.93 -17.69
CA ALA A 85 29.31 10.77 -17.08
C ALA A 85 29.73 10.60 -15.61
N ALA A 86 31.01 10.80 -15.29
CA ALA A 86 31.51 10.76 -13.92
C ALA A 86 30.87 11.84 -13.02
N ALA A 87 30.66 13.05 -13.54
CA ALA A 87 30.00 14.13 -12.78
C ALA A 87 28.54 13.78 -12.43
N VAL A 88 27.79 13.20 -13.38
CA VAL A 88 26.40 12.77 -13.12
C VAL A 88 26.36 11.66 -12.08
N ILE A 89 27.25 10.67 -12.17
CA ILE A 89 27.36 9.59 -11.19
C ILE A 89 27.71 10.15 -9.80
N ALA A 90 28.66 11.09 -9.72
CA ALA A 90 29.03 11.73 -8.47
C ALA A 90 27.84 12.47 -7.83
N ILE A 91 27.07 13.24 -8.60
CA ILE A 91 25.87 13.94 -8.10
C ILE A 91 24.84 12.95 -7.56
N LEU A 92 24.57 11.87 -8.29
CA LEU A 92 23.61 10.85 -7.85
C LEU A 92 24.05 10.14 -6.56
N ILE A 93 25.35 9.85 -6.43
CA ILE A 93 25.91 9.27 -5.20
C ILE A 93 25.82 10.28 -4.05
N THR A 94 26.15 11.56 -4.28
CA THR A 94 26.05 12.61 -3.25
C THR A 94 24.60 12.80 -2.77
N VAL A 95 23.64 12.87 -3.69
CA VAL A 95 22.21 12.99 -3.35
C VAL A 95 21.70 11.72 -2.64
N GLY A 96 22.07 10.54 -3.14
CA GLY A 96 21.67 9.26 -2.54
C GLY A 96 22.22 9.07 -1.13
N LEU A 97 23.47 9.48 -0.87
CA LEU A 97 24.05 9.48 0.47
C LEU A 97 23.40 10.55 1.36
N SER A 98 23.11 11.74 0.82
CA SER A 98 22.46 12.82 1.56
C SER A 98 21.06 12.43 2.03
N MET A 99 20.24 11.78 1.20
CA MET A 99 18.92 11.28 1.62
C MET A 99 19.02 10.22 2.73
N ARG A 100 20.11 9.43 2.76
CA ARG A 100 20.35 8.45 3.83
C ARG A 100 20.77 9.09 5.14
N SER A 101 21.41 10.27 5.09
CA SER A 101 21.78 11.06 6.26
C SER A 101 20.70 12.04 6.75
N HIS A 102 19.56 12.17 6.06
CA HIS A 102 18.38 12.90 6.55
C HIS A 102 17.51 12.09 7.54
N ARG A 103 18.02 10.97 8.05
CA ARG A 103 17.53 10.44 9.33
C ARG A 103 18.10 11.32 10.43
N TYR A 104 17.42 12.40 10.77
CA TYR A 104 17.34 13.05 12.08
C TYR A 104 16.79 14.45 11.84
N ASP A 105 15.50 14.62 12.08
CA ASP A 105 14.95 15.81 12.74
C ASP A 105 13.55 15.48 13.26
N ASP A 106 13.43 14.42 14.08
CA ASP A 106 12.24 14.20 14.91
C ASP A 106 11.99 15.42 15.83
N ALA A 107 13.04 16.21 16.07
CA ALA A 107 13.01 17.51 16.71
C ALA A 107 11.96 18.47 16.11
N TYR A 108 11.77 18.52 14.79
CA TYR A 108 10.78 19.42 14.19
C TYR A 108 9.33 19.08 14.58
N ALA A 109 9.02 17.81 14.88
CA ALA A 109 7.70 17.40 15.31
C ALA A 109 7.30 18.04 16.65
N TYR A 110 8.28 18.41 17.47
CA TYR A 110 8.09 19.01 18.79
C TYR A 110 8.46 20.51 18.84
N SER A 111 8.70 21.13 17.68
CA SER A 111 9.11 22.55 17.57
C SER A 111 8.08 23.55 18.13
N GLY A 112 6.82 23.15 18.27
CA GLY A 112 5.76 23.96 18.91
C GLY A 112 5.54 23.66 20.41
N SER A 113 6.21 22.64 20.94
CA SER A 113 6.04 22.20 22.32
C SER A 113 6.82 23.07 23.30
N TYR A 114 6.30 23.19 24.52
CA TYR A 114 6.94 23.96 25.60
C TYR A 114 6.64 23.31 26.94
N ILE A 115 7.48 23.60 27.93
CA ILE A 115 7.25 23.22 29.32
C ILE A 115 7.21 24.46 30.20
N ILE A 116 6.53 24.37 31.34
CA ILE A 116 6.45 25.46 32.33
C ILE A 116 7.16 24.98 33.60
N ARG A 117 8.19 25.71 34.03
CA ARG A 117 8.89 25.47 35.30
C ARG A 117 8.92 26.78 36.08
N ASP A 118 8.43 26.76 37.31
CA ASP A 118 8.42 27.93 38.21
C ASP A 118 7.75 29.19 37.60
N GLY A 119 6.78 29.00 36.71
CA GLY A 119 6.06 30.07 36.02
C GLY A 119 6.73 30.59 34.74
N GLU A 120 7.94 30.12 34.41
CA GLU A 120 8.61 30.47 33.15
C GLU A 120 8.34 29.43 32.06
N LYS A 121 8.10 29.92 30.84
CA LYS A 121 7.89 29.10 29.64
C LYS A 121 9.24 28.80 28.99
N ILE A 122 9.61 27.52 28.96
CA ILE A 122 10.81 27.03 28.29
C ILE A 122 10.40 26.45 26.93
N THR A 123 10.94 27.03 25.86
CA THR A 123 10.72 26.60 24.47
C THR A 123 11.97 26.00 23.83
N ASP A 124 13.06 25.89 24.60
CA ASP A 124 14.30 25.32 24.10
C ASP A 124 14.11 23.83 23.84
N LEU A 125 14.28 23.45 22.58
CA LEU A 125 13.98 22.12 22.09
C LEU A 125 14.94 21.07 22.67
N GLU A 126 16.18 21.45 22.98
CA GLU A 126 17.15 20.55 23.64
C GLU A 126 16.70 20.16 25.06
N ILE A 127 15.88 21.01 25.69
CA ILE A 127 15.36 20.78 27.05
C ILE A 127 13.97 20.14 27.01
N VAL A 128 13.13 20.57 26.08
CA VAL A 128 11.73 20.14 25.96
C VAL A 128 11.62 18.71 25.44
N LEU A 129 12.42 18.33 24.44
CA LEU A 129 12.40 16.99 23.84
C LEU A 129 12.59 15.84 24.84
N PRO A 130 13.71 15.79 25.60
CA PRO A 130 13.95 14.66 26.49
C PRO A 130 12.90 14.55 27.60
N GLU A 131 12.32 15.68 28.03
CA GLU A 131 11.26 15.69 29.03
C GLU A 131 9.94 15.12 28.49
N ILE A 132 9.58 15.44 27.24
CA ILE A 132 8.41 14.88 26.57
C ILE A 132 8.58 13.37 26.37
N GLU A 133 9.73 12.91 25.85
CA GLU A 133 9.98 11.48 25.66
C GLU A 133 9.94 10.69 26.97
N LEU A 134 10.39 11.29 28.08
CA LEU A 134 10.29 10.69 29.40
C LEU A 134 8.84 10.65 29.91
N ALA A 135 8.06 11.70 29.64
CA ALA A 135 6.65 11.73 30.00
C ALA A 135 5.85 10.69 29.21
N GLU A 136 6.07 10.57 27.91
CA GLU A 136 5.41 9.59 27.04
C GLU A 136 5.70 8.16 27.50
N ARG A 137 6.97 7.82 27.73
CA ARG A 137 7.35 6.49 28.25
C ARG A 137 6.68 6.17 29.57
N LYS A 138 6.57 7.14 30.48
CA LYS A 138 5.84 6.96 31.75
C LYS A 138 4.35 6.74 31.54
N ILE A 139 3.74 7.46 30.60
CA ILE A 139 2.33 7.30 30.25
C ILE A 139 2.09 5.91 29.66
N GLU A 140 2.92 5.47 28.72
CA GLU A 140 2.82 4.15 28.11
C GLU A 140 2.99 3.02 29.13
N MET A 141 4.02 3.10 29.98
CA MET A 141 4.20 2.12 31.06
C MET A 141 2.99 2.08 31.99
N ARG A 142 2.42 3.25 32.31
CA ARG A 142 1.25 3.35 33.19
C ARG A 142 -0.01 2.82 32.52
N LEU A 143 -0.22 3.10 31.24
CA LEU A 143 -1.33 2.55 30.44
C LEU A 143 -1.23 1.04 30.32
N ALA A 144 -0.03 0.50 30.08
CA ALA A 144 0.21 -0.94 30.05
C ALA A 144 -0.11 -1.60 31.40
N SER A 145 0.24 -0.96 32.52
CA SER A 145 -0.16 -1.47 33.85
C SER A 145 -1.66 -1.35 34.11
N PHE A 146 -2.31 -0.28 33.64
CA PHE A 146 -3.75 -0.08 33.82
C PHE A 146 -4.60 -1.09 33.03
N ASN A 147 -4.20 -1.43 31.80
CA ASN A 147 -4.94 -2.42 31.00
C ASN A 147 -4.96 -3.79 31.70
N ASN A 148 -3.82 -4.23 32.23
CA ASN A 148 -3.76 -5.50 32.97
C ASN A 148 -4.59 -5.45 34.27
N GLU A 149 -4.69 -4.28 34.92
CA GLU A 149 -5.55 -4.09 36.09
C GLU A 149 -7.04 -4.18 35.72
N PHE A 150 -7.43 -3.60 34.58
CA PHE A 150 -8.80 -3.67 34.05
C PHE A 150 -9.23 -5.11 33.73
N ASP A 151 -8.37 -5.87 33.05
CA ASP A 151 -8.62 -7.28 32.74
C ASP A 151 -8.85 -8.09 34.02
N SER A 152 -8.04 -7.85 35.07
CA SER A 152 -8.18 -8.53 36.36
C SER A 152 -9.43 -8.08 37.14
N PHE A 153 -9.88 -6.84 36.94
CA PHE A 153 -11.10 -6.32 37.55
C PHE A 153 -12.34 -6.94 36.91
N ASP A 154 -12.39 -7.01 35.57
CA ASP A 154 -13.49 -7.60 34.82
C ASP A 154 -13.64 -9.10 35.14
N GLU A 155 -12.53 -9.84 35.25
CA GLU A 155 -12.56 -11.26 35.64
C GLU A 155 -13.10 -11.47 37.06
N ARG A 156 -12.66 -10.62 38.01
CA ARG A 156 -13.14 -10.68 39.41
C ARG A 156 -14.60 -10.25 39.52
N PHE A 157 -15.02 -9.24 38.76
CA PHE A 157 -16.39 -8.78 38.69
C PHE A 157 -17.32 -9.87 38.15
N ASN A 158 -16.96 -10.48 37.01
CA ASN A 158 -17.68 -11.60 36.43
C ASN A 158 -17.77 -12.77 37.41
N THR A 159 -16.64 -13.16 38.01
CA THR A 159 -16.60 -14.25 39.00
C THR A 159 -17.53 -13.97 40.18
N SER A 160 -17.55 -12.74 40.69
CA SER A 160 -18.42 -12.35 41.82
C SER A 160 -19.91 -12.30 41.46
N MET A 161 -20.26 -11.97 40.21
CA MET A 161 -21.65 -12.02 39.75
C MET A 161 -22.12 -13.45 39.52
N THR A 162 -21.24 -14.33 39.08
CA THR A 162 -21.58 -15.73 38.79
C THR A 162 -21.47 -16.65 40.00
N SER A 163 -20.75 -16.26 41.06
CA SER A 163 -20.51 -17.14 42.22
C SER A 163 -21.78 -17.48 43.01
N ASP A 164 -22.78 -16.60 43.00
CA ASP A 164 -24.07 -16.82 43.66
C ASP A 164 -25.12 -17.47 42.73
N LEU A 165 -24.77 -17.72 41.46
CA LEU A 165 -25.68 -18.28 40.46
C LEU A 165 -25.39 -19.78 40.25
N ASP A 166 -26.45 -20.59 40.13
CA ASP A 166 -26.33 -22.02 39.82
C ASP A 166 -25.92 -22.22 38.34
N MET A 167 -24.61 -22.14 38.11
CA MET A 167 -23.99 -22.29 36.80
C MET A 167 -24.02 -23.74 36.26
N ASP A 168 -24.40 -24.73 37.08
CA ASP A 168 -24.56 -26.13 36.63
C ASP A 168 -25.88 -26.32 35.84
N ASN A 169 -26.83 -25.40 36.00
CA ASN A 169 -28.03 -25.35 35.18
C ASN A 169 -27.74 -24.75 33.79
N PRO A 170 -27.92 -25.50 32.68
CA PRO A 170 -27.56 -25.05 31.34
C PRO A 170 -28.37 -23.84 30.85
N ASN A 171 -29.59 -23.63 31.36
CA ASN A 171 -30.39 -22.45 31.01
C ASN A 171 -29.88 -21.18 31.70
N VAL A 172 -29.45 -21.29 32.96
CA VAL A 172 -28.91 -20.17 33.73
C VAL A 172 -27.56 -19.75 33.16
N ARG A 173 -26.69 -20.73 32.84
CA ARG A 173 -25.39 -20.48 32.22
C ARG A 173 -25.49 -19.70 30.90
N ASN A 174 -26.39 -20.11 30.00
CA ASN A 174 -26.54 -19.48 28.68
C ASN A 174 -27.00 -18.02 28.78
N ILE A 175 -27.95 -17.72 29.67
CA ILE A 175 -28.44 -16.34 29.89
C ILE A 175 -27.32 -15.46 30.45
N VAL A 176 -26.51 -15.96 31.37
CA VAL A 176 -25.41 -15.20 31.97
C VAL A 176 -24.27 -14.97 30.96
N GLU A 177 -23.86 -16.00 30.22
CA GLU A 177 -22.81 -15.89 29.20
C GLU A 177 -23.18 -14.95 28.04
N THR A 178 -24.47 -14.86 27.70
CA THR A 178 -24.97 -13.93 26.67
C THR A 178 -25.07 -12.49 27.16
N THR A 179 -25.28 -12.28 28.47
CA THR A 179 -25.43 -10.95 29.08
C THR A 179 -24.08 -10.32 29.46
N LEU A 180 -23.07 -11.12 29.86
CA LEU A 180 -21.73 -10.64 30.23
C LEU A 180 -20.75 -10.49 29.05
N LYS A 181 -21.16 -10.84 27.82
CA LYS A 181 -20.33 -10.77 26.60
C LYS A 181 -20.40 -9.45 25.84
N TYR A 182 -21.13 -8.46 26.36
CA TYR A 182 -21.25 -7.10 25.83
C TYR A 182 -20.72 -6.10 26.86
#